data_AF-A0A085V4A2-F1
#
_entry.id   AF-A0A085V4A2-F1
#
_cell.length_a   1.000
_cell.length_b   1.000
_cell.length_c   1.000
_cell.angle_alpha   90.00
_cell.angle_beta   90.00
_cell.angle_gamma   90.00
#
_symmetry.space_group_name_H-M   'P 1'
#
loop_
_entity.id
_entity.type
_entity.pdbx_description
1 polymer ?
#
loop_
_entity_poly.entity_id
_entity_poly.type
_entity_poly.pdbx_seq_one_letter_code
_entity_poly.pdbx_strand_id
1 'polypeptide(L)' 'MVCPFDRAQALEQRQRDQAIAAQLASSRPSGPSRTHCLDCGNPIPELRQALGGILRDVPCQTAFEQGKR' A
#
# COMPACT_ATOMS: atom_id res chain seq x y z
N MET A 1 -19.74 -35.97 -6.81
CA MET A 1 -18.28 -36.13 -6.86
C MET A 1 -17.71 -34.80 -7.32
N VAL A 2 -17.00 -34.07 -6.45
CA VAL A 2 -16.35 -32.80 -6.80
C VAL A 2 -15.09 -33.12 -7.59
N CYS A 3 -14.93 -32.57 -8.78
CA CYS A 3 -13.74 -32.88 -9.57
C CYS A 3 -12.51 -32.13 -9.00
N PRO A 4 -11.29 -32.59 -9.30
CA PRO A 4 -10.07 -31.91 -8.84
C PRO A 4 -10.00 -30.42 -9.22
N PHE A 5 -10.60 -30.02 -10.35
CA PHE A 5 -10.63 -28.62 -10.79
C PHE A 5 -11.56 -27.76 -9.94
N ASP A 6 -12.76 -28.24 -9.59
CA ASP A 6 -13.66 -27.52 -8.67
C ASP A 6 -12.98 -27.26 -7.31
N ARG A 7 -12.23 -28.26 -6.80
CA ARG A 7 -11.46 -28.11 -5.56
C ARG A 7 -10.35 -27.08 -5.71
N ALA A 8 -9.63 -27.07 -6.83
CA ALA A 8 -8.58 -26.10 -7.11
C ALA A 8 -9.14 -24.68 -7.20
N GLN A 9 -10.25 -24.49 -7.92
CA GLN A 9 -10.94 -23.19 -8.03
C GLN A 9 -11.39 -22.67 -6.67
N ALA A 10 -11.97 -23.53 -5.83
CA ALA A 10 -12.38 -23.14 -4.48
C ALA A 10 -11.19 -22.76 -3.58
N LEU A 11 -9.99 -23.29 -3.82
CA LEU A 11 -8.78 -22.89 -3.10
C LEU A 11 -8.25 -21.54 -3.61
N GLU A 12 -8.20 -21.35 -4.93
CA GLU A 12 -7.79 -20.08 -5.54
C GLU A 12 -8.67 -18.92 -5.06
N GLN A 13 -10.00 -19.07 -5.09
CA GLN A 13 -10.90 -18.01 -4.64
C GLN A 13 -10.65 -17.65 -3.17
N ARG A 14 -10.52 -18.66 -2.30
CA ARG A 14 -10.20 -18.44 -0.88
C ARG A 14 -8.89 -17.68 -0.69
N GLN A 15 -7.85 -18.03 -1.42
CA GLN A 15 -6.55 -17.34 -1.34
C GLN A 15 -6.65 -15.90 -1.86
N ARG A 16 -7.40 -15.68 -2.94
CA ARG A 16 -7.65 -14.35 -3.49
C ARG A 16 -8.39 -13.45 -2.51
N ASP A 17 -9.49 -13.94 -1.92
CA ASP A 17 -10.26 -13.20 -0.93
C ASP A 17 -9.41 -12.84 0.30
N GLN A 18 -8.59 -13.78 0.77
CA GLN A 18 -7.66 -13.55 1.87
C GLN A 18 -6.64 -12.45 1.53
N ALA A 19 -6.05 -12.48 0.33
CA ALA A 19 -5.09 -11.47 -0.11
C ALA A 19 -5.74 -10.07 -0.21
N ILE A 20 -6.96 -9.99 -0.74
CA ILE A 20 -7.71 -8.73 -0.83
C ILE A 20 -8.01 -8.19 0.57
N ALA A 21 -8.51 -9.05 1.48
CA ALA A 21 -8.82 -8.66 2.85
C ALA A 21 -7.57 -8.15 3.59
N ALA A 22 -6.43 -8.84 3.44
CA ALA A 22 -5.16 -8.40 4.03
C ALA A 22 -4.72 -7.04 3.49
N GLN A 23 -4.81 -6.81 2.17
CA GLN A 23 -4.46 -5.53 1.56
C GLN A 23 -5.38 -4.38 2.01
N LEU A 24 -6.67 -4.65 2.20
CA LEU A 24 -7.63 -3.67 2.71
C LEU A 24 -7.42 -3.37 4.20
N ALA A 25 -7.02 -4.37 4.98
CA ALA A 25 -6.69 -4.23 6.39
C ALA A 25 -5.34 -3.54 6.62
N SER A 26 -4.43 -3.55 5.63
CA SER A 26 -3.16 -2.85 5.71
C SER A 26 -3.40 -1.35 5.90
N SER A 27 -2.92 -0.82 7.03
CA SER A 27 -3.08 0.59 7.40
C SER A 27 -2.60 1.50 6.28
N ARG A 28 -3.53 2.22 5.66
CA ARG A 28 -3.18 3.35 4.82
C ARG A 28 -2.67 4.47 5.72
N PRO A 29 -1.66 5.25 5.27
CA PRO A 29 -1.30 6.48 5.95
C PRO A 29 -2.58 7.32 6.14
N SER A 30 -2.89 7.62 7.40
CA SER A 30 -4.07 8.39 7.79
C SER A 30 -3.63 9.52 8.72
N GLY A 31 -4.41 10.61 8.74
CA GLY A 31 -4.07 11.83 9.48
C GLY A 31 -3.48 12.93 8.60
N PRO A 32 -2.98 14.03 9.21
CA PRO A 32 -2.43 15.16 8.45
C PRO A 32 -1.12 14.77 7.77
N SER A 33 -0.97 15.18 6.51
CA SER A 33 0.29 15.04 5.78
C SER A 33 1.34 16.02 6.31
N ARG A 34 2.63 15.67 6.17
CA ARG A 34 3.74 16.58 6.43
C ARG A 34 3.89 17.59 5.29
N THR A 35 4.38 18.78 5.64
CA THR A 35 4.75 19.81 4.66
C THR A 35 6.12 19.54 4.02
N HIS A 36 7.01 18.86 4.74
CA HIS A 36 8.37 18.52 4.29
C HIS A 36 8.64 17.03 4.47
N CYS A 37 9.37 16.46 3.52
CA CYS A 37 9.76 15.06 3.51
C CYS A 37 10.63 14.71 4.71
N LEU A 38 10.35 13.55 5.32
CA LEU A 38 11.12 13.02 6.44
C LEU A 38 12.59 12.71 6.10
N ASP A 39 12.87 12.20 4.89
CA ASP A 39 14.20 11.68 4.54
C ASP A 39 15.09 12.73 3.87
N CYS A 40 14.56 13.53 2.94
CA CYS A 40 15.35 14.52 2.19
C CYS A 40 15.10 15.98 2.60
N GLY A 41 14.06 16.25 3.41
CA GLY A 41 13.71 17.61 3.83
C GLY A 41 13.05 18.48 2.77
N ASN A 42 12.89 18.01 1.52
CA ASN A 42 12.23 18.77 0.46
C ASN A 42 10.73 18.99 0.74
N PRO A 43 10.14 20.09 0.22
CA PRO A 43 8.71 20.34 0.37
C PRO A 43 7.89 19.26 -0.35
N ILE A 44 6.86 18.74 0.32
CA ILE A 44 5.92 17.77 -0.26
C ILE A 44 4.87 18.55 -1.06
N PRO A 45 4.60 18.20 -2.33
CA PRO A 45 3.58 18.90 -3.12
C PRO A 45 2.19 18.86 -2.48
N GLU A 46 1.44 19.96 -2.53
CA GLU A 46 0.12 20.07 -1.88
C GLU A 46 -0.88 19.02 -2.38
N LEU A 47 -0.87 18.74 -3.69
CA LEU A 47 -1.68 17.68 -4.29
C LEU A 47 -1.43 16.30 -3.64
N ARG A 48 -0.20 16.05 -3.20
CA ARG A 48 0.16 14.84 -2.47
C ARG A 48 -0.28 14.94 -1.02
N GLN A 49 -0.08 16.08 -0.37
CA GLN A 49 -0.54 16.31 1.01
C GLN A 49 -2.05 16.10 1.17
N ALA A 50 -2.86 16.46 0.17
CA ALA A 50 -4.31 16.28 0.15
C ALA A 50 -4.76 14.81 0.26
N LEU A 51 -3.88 13.84 -0.04
CA LEU A 51 -4.17 12.41 0.10
C LEU A 51 -4.22 11.95 1.57
N GLY A 52 -3.64 12.73 2.48
CA GLY A 52 -3.57 12.42 3.92
C GLY A 52 -2.42 11.46 4.28
N GLY A 53 -1.86 11.66 5.47
CA GLY A 53 -0.85 10.81 6.10
C GLY A 53 0.49 10.72 5.35
N ILE A 54 0.78 11.63 4.42
CA ILE A 54 2.02 11.59 3.65
C ILE A 54 3.21 12.02 4.50
N LEU A 55 4.22 11.16 4.59
CA LEU A 55 5.47 11.41 5.33
C LEU A 55 6.66 11.75 4.42
N ARG A 56 6.59 11.34 3.14
CA ARG A 56 7.69 11.42 2.18
C ARG A 56 7.22 11.96 0.83
N ASP A 57 8.11 12.65 0.14
CA ASP A 57 7.93 12.98 -1.27
C ASP A 57 8.00 11.71 -2.14
N VAL A 58 7.59 11.84 -3.41
CA VAL A 58 7.48 10.70 -4.34
C VAL A 58 8.79 9.92 -4.48
N PRO A 59 9.95 10.53 -4.78
CA PRO A 59 11.17 9.76 -5.01
C PRO A 59 11.65 9.04 -3.74
N CYS A 60 11.58 9.68 -2.56
CA CYS A 60 11.96 9.02 -1.31
C CYS A 60 10.98 7.89 -0.93
N GLN A 61 9.67 8.06 -1.17
CA GLN A 61 8.71 6.98 -0.97
C GLN A 61 8.99 5.80 -1.91
N THR A 62 9.26 6.07 -3.19
CA THR A 62 9.60 5.04 -4.18
C THR A 62 10.86 4.27 -3.80
N ALA A 63 11.91 4.97 -3.35
CA ALA A 63 13.14 4.33 -2.88
C ALA A 63 12.89 3.45 -1.64
N PHE A 64 12.06 3.93 -0.71
CA PHE A 64 11.66 3.19 0.48
C PHE A 64 10.91 1.90 0.15
N GLU A 65 9.92 1.96 -0.75
CA GLU A 65 9.10 0.81 -1.16
C GLU A 65 9.90 -0.22 -1.95
N GLN A 66 10.90 0.21 -2.73
CA GLN A 66 11.80 -0.68 -3.45
C GLN A 66 12.85 -1.35 -2.55
N GLY A 67 12.88 -1.04 -1.25
CA GLY A 67 13.88 -1.56 -0.31
C GLY A 67 15.30 -1.05 -0.59
N LYS A 68 15.46 0.02 -1.38
CA LYS A 68 16.75 0.62 -1.72
C LYS A 68 17.24 1.58 -0.63
N ARG A 69 17.02 1.22 0.63
CA ARG A 69 17.51 1.95 1.80
C ARG A 69 18.95 1.62 2.10
#